data_AF-A0A960EM92-F1
#
_entry.id   AF-A0A960EM92-F1
#
_cell.length_a   1.000
_cell.length_b   1.000
_cell.length_c   1.000
_cell.angle_alpha   90.00
_cell.angle_beta   90.00
_cell.angle_gamma   90.00
#
_symmetry.space_group_name_H-M   'P 1'
#
loop_
_entity.id
_entity.type
_entity.pdbx_description
1 polymer ?
#
loop_
_entity_poly.entity_id
_entity_poly.type
_entity_poly.pdbx_seq_one_letter_code
_entity_poly.pdbx_strand_id
1 'polypeptide(L)'
;MDYEVFLLSRIKEEHDRGSDNVTSVALGLERTGRIVTAAAVLISVVFLAFATSQVSFIKLFGIGLTLAVLLDAFVIRGTLVPAFMRLAG
;
A
#
# COMPACT_ATOMS: atom_id res chain seq x y z
N MET A 1 -8.55 1.24 -2.40
CA MET A 1 -9.07 1.50 -3.76
C MET A 1 -8.35 2.67 -4.43
N ASP A 2 -8.25 3.86 -3.84
CA ASP A 2 -7.72 5.02 -4.58
C ASP A 2 -6.19 4.99 -4.85
N TYR A 3 -5.38 4.52 -3.90
CA TYR A 3 -3.91 4.57 -4.03
C TYR A 3 -3.32 3.61 -5.07
N GLU A 4 -3.95 2.46 -5.31
CA GLU A 4 -3.50 1.52 -6.34
C GLU A 4 -3.76 2.07 -7.73
N VAL A 5 -4.86 2.80 -7.94
CA VAL A 5 -5.12 3.47 -9.21
C VAL A 5 -4.06 4.55 -9.49
N PHE A 6 -3.67 5.33 -8.48
CA PHE A 6 -2.57 6.29 -8.62
C PHE A 6 -1.23 5.60 -8.91
N LEU A 7 -0.93 4.49 -8.21
CA LEU A 7 0.29 3.70 -8.41
C LEU A 7 0.35 3.14 -9.84
N LEU A 8 -0.70 2.44 -10.27
CA LEU A 8 -0.79 1.80 -11.58
C LEU A 8 -0.80 2.83 -12.71
N SER A 9 -1.48 3.96 -12.55
CA SER A 9 -1.45 5.05 -13.54
C SER A 9 -0.03 5.58 -13.74
N ARG A 10 0.74 5.70 -12.65
CA ARG A 10 2.13 6.16 -12.71
C ARG A 10 3.07 5.14 -13.34
N ILE A 11 2.91 3.86 -13.02
CA ILE A 11 3.66 2.77 -13.65
C ILE A 11 3.39 2.76 -15.16
N LYS A 12 2.13 2.92 -15.56
CA LYS A 12 1.73 2.99 -16.96
C LYS A 12 2.34 4.20 -17.69
N GLU A 13 2.33 5.39 -17.09
CA GLU A 13 2.98 6.58 -17.68
C GLU A 13 4.47 6.38 -17.97
N GLU A 14 5.21 5.72 -17.06
CA GLU A 14 6.64 5.45 -17.27
C GLU A 14 6.87 4.33 -18.31
N HIS A 15 5.94 3.38 -18.42
CA HIS A 15 5.98 2.35 -19.44
C HIS A 15 5.66 2.90 -20.84
N ASP A 16 4.65 3.76 -20.96
CA ASP A 16 4.28 4.46 -22.21
C ASP A 16 5.42 5.38 -22.70
N ARG A 17 6.31 5.82 -21.80
CA ARG A 17 7.55 6.55 -22.12
C ARG A 17 8.69 5.68 -22.66
N GLY A 18 8.48 4.38 -22.81
CA GLY A 18 9.44 3.43 -23.37
C GLY A 18 10.34 2.75 -22.34
N SER A 19 10.06 2.88 -21.04
CA SER A 19 10.79 2.15 -20.01
C SER A 19 10.39 0.67 -20.02
N ASP A 20 11.34 -0.22 -19.71
CA ASP A 20 11.01 -1.63 -19.50
C ASP A 20 10.04 -1.81 -18.31
N ASN A 21 9.33 -2.93 -18.27
CA ASN A 21 8.29 -3.13 -17.27
C ASN A 21 8.88 -3.12 -15.84
N VAL A 22 10.09 -3.66 -15.67
CA VAL A 22 10.79 -3.71 -14.37
C VAL A 22 11.10 -2.29 -13.85
N THR A 23 11.63 -1.43 -14.71
CA THR A 23 12.00 -0.04 -14.38
C THR A 23 10.75 0.81 -14.15
N SER A 24 9.69 0.58 -14.93
CA SER A 24 8.41 1.27 -14.77
C SER A 24 7.76 0.96 -13.42
N VAL A 25 7.77 -0.32 -13.01
CA VAL A 25 7.27 -0.75 -11.70
C VAL A 25 8.14 -0.19 -10.58
N ALA A 26 9.46 -0.25 -10.71
CA ALA A 26 10.38 0.27 -9.69
C ALA A 26 10.21 1.79 -9.47
N LEU A 27 10.16 2.57 -10.55
CA LEU A 27 9.98 4.03 -10.49
C LEU A 27 8.60 4.42 -9.95
N GLY A 28 7.55 3.69 -10.34
CA GLY A 28 6.21 3.89 -9.82
C GLY A 28 6.13 3.64 -8.31
N LEU A 29 6.77 2.56 -7.84
CA LEU A 29 6.80 2.18 -6.44
C LEU A 29 7.68 3.12 -5.60
N GLU A 30 8.81 3.58 -6.11
CA GLU A 30 9.69 4.53 -5.40
C GLU A 30 8.98 5.86 -5.10
N ARG A 31 8.31 6.43 -6.10
CA ARG A 31 7.66 7.74 -5.97
C ARG A 31 6.42 7.71 -5.08
N THR A 32 5.64 6.65 -5.17
CA THR A 32 4.36 6.54 -4.43
C THR A 32 4.51 5.85 -3.09
N GLY A 33 5.54 5.00 -2.93
CA GLY A 33 5.77 4.20 -1.73
C GLY A 33 5.88 5.04 -0.47
N ARG A 34 6.66 6.13 -0.49
CA ARG A 34 6.81 7.03 0.68
C ARG A 34 5.49 7.65 1.12
N ILE A 35 4.66 8.08 0.18
CA ILE A 35 3.37 8.72 0.47
C ILE A 35 2.40 7.69 1.07
N VAL A 36 2.34 6.50 0.47
CA VAL A 36 1.44 5.44 0.93
C VAL A 36 1.86 4.91 2.29
N THR A 37 3.15 4.68 2.52
CA THR A 37 3.64 4.24 3.84
C THR A 37 3.37 5.28 4.92
N ALA A 38 3.56 6.58 4.62
CA ALA A 38 3.23 7.65 5.56
C ALA A 38 1.72 7.66 5.91
N ALA A 39 0.84 7.54 4.90
CA ALA A 39 -0.60 7.46 5.10
C ALA A 39 -0.99 6.21 5.92
N ALA A 40 -0.40 5.05 5.61
CA ALA A 40 -0.65 3.80 6.30
C ALA A 40 -0.25 3.90 7.78
N VAL A 41 0.89 4.52 8.09
CA VAL A 41 1.34 4.75 9.48
C VAL A 41 0.36 5.67 10.22
N LEU A 42 -0.05 6.79 9.62
CA LEU A 42 -1.00 7.72 10.26
C LEU A 42 -2.33 7.04 10.57
N ILE A 43 -2.89 6.29 9.62
CA ILE A 43 -4.15 5.54 9.82
C ILE A 43 -3.97 4.46 10.88
N SER A 44 -2.83 3.76 10.88
CA SER A 44 -2.52 2.74 11.89
C SER A 44 -2.49 3.33 13.28
N VAL A 45 -1.94 4.53 13.48
CA VAL A 45 -1.95 5.23 14.78
C VAL A 45 -3.37 5.52 15.25
N VAL A 46 -4.25 5.97 14.35
CA VAL A 46 -5.67 6.24 14.67
C VAL A 46 -6.39 4.95 15.06
N PHE A 47 -6.18 3.85 14.34
CA PHE A 47 -6.80 2.56 14.66
C PHE A 47 -6.21 1.93 15.93
N LEU A 48 -4.94 2.17 16.24
CA LEU A 48 -4.34 1.76 17.51
C LEU A 48 -5.00 2.46 18.70
N ALA A 49 -5.43 3.72 18.54
CA ALA A 49 -6.20 4.42 19.58
C ALA A 49 -7.56 3.73 19.85
N PHE A 50 -8.15 3.06 18.86
CA PHE A 50 -9.37 2.27 19.10
C PHE A 50 -9.11 1.01 19.94
N ALA A 51 -7.87 0.50 19.93
CA ALA A 51 -7.48 -0.62 20.79
C ALA A 51 -7.50 -0.27 22.29
N THR A 52 -7.47 1.03 22.66
CA THR A 52 -7.60 1.45 24.07
C THR A 52 -9.05 1.54 24.54
N SER A 53 -10.03 1.28 23.66
CA SER A 53 -11.45 1.28 24.01
C SER A 53 -11.80 0.16 25.00
N GLN A 54 -12.73 0.46 25.92
CA GLN A 54 -13.33 -0.52 26.84
C GLN A 54 -14.39 -1.39 26.17
N VAL A 55 -14.83 -1.01 24.97
CA VAL A 55 -15.81 -1.78 24.19
C VAL A 55 -15.05 -2.85 23.39
N SER A 56 -15.24 -4.13 23.73
CA SER A 56 -14.54 -5.26 23.10
C SER A 56 -14.64 -5.27 21.57
N PHE A 57 -15.80 -4.91 21.03
CA PHE A 57 -16.01 -4.82 19.58
C PHE A 57 -15.10 -3.77 18.93
N ILE A 58 -15.03 -2.57 19.50
CA ILE A 58 -14.19 -1.47 19.00
C ILE A 58 -12.71 -1.84 19.10
N LYS A 59 -12.31 -2.48 20.20
CA LYS A 59 -10.93 -2.95 20.39
C LYS A 59 -10.51 -3.96 19.31
N LEU A 60 -11.35 -4.96 19.04
CA LEU A 60 -11.08 -5.97 18.01
C LEU A 60 -10.98 -5.33 16.62
N PHE A 61 -11.88 -4.41 16.30
CA PHE A 61 -11.84 -3.64 15.05
C PHE A 61 -10.56 -2.80 14.94
N GLY A 62 -10.17 -2.08 15.99
CA GLY A 62 -8.95 -1.27 16.00
C GLY A 62 -7.69 -2.10 15.70
N ILE A 63 -7.54 -3.23 16.37
CA ILE A 63 -6.39 -4.13 16.15
C ILE A 63 -6.47 -4.74 14.75
N GLY A 64 -7.63 -5.27 14.35
CA GLY A 64 -7.81 -5.92 13.05
C GLY A 64 -7.55 -4.97 11.87
N LEU A 65 -8.08 -3.75 11.94
CA LEU A 65 -7.89 -2.74 10.90
C LEU A 65 -6.43 -2.26 10.85
N THR A 66 -5.77 -2.09 12.00
CA THR A 66 -4.35 -1.74 12.04
C THR A 66 -3.51 -2.81 11.32
N LEU A 67 -3.72 -4.08 11.66
CA LEU A 67 -2.99 -5.19 11.03
C LEU A 67 -3.26 -5.28 9.53
N ALA A 68 -4.52 -5.10 9.11
CA ALA A 68 -4.89 -5.13 7.71
C ALA A 68 -4.20 -4.02 6.89
N VAL A 69 -4.16 -2.78 7.42
CA VAL A 69 -3.52 -1.65 6.75
C VAL A 69 -2.00 -1.84 6.64
N LEU A 70 -1.35 -2.33 7.70
CA LEU A 70 0.08 -2.62 7.67
C LEU A 70 0.40 -3.74 6.67
N LEU A 71 -0.40 -4.81 6.65
CA LEU A 71 -0.22 -5.90 5.71
C LEU A 71 -0.37 -5.43 4.26
N ASP A 72 -1.36 -4.59 3.96
CA ASP A 72 -1.53 -4.01 2.62
C ASP A 72 -0.32 -3.15 2.21
N ALA A 73 0.07 -2.22 3.08
CA ALA A 73 1.11 -1.25 2.77
C ALA A 73 2.49 -1.90 2.59
N PHE A 74 2.82 -2.90 3.40
CA PHE A 74 4.16 -3.52 3.40
C PHE A 74 4.22 -4.81 2.58
N VAL A 75 3.27 -5.73 2.78
CA VAL A 75 3.33 -7.06 2.15
C VAL A 75 2.70 -7.01 0.77
N ILE A 76 1.46 -6.54 0.66
CA ILE A 76 0.74 -6.57 -0.63
C ILE A 76 1.44 -5.64 -1.62
N ARG A 77 1.61 -4.36 -1.26
CA ARG A 77 2.16 -3.36 -2.16
C ARG A 77 3.67 -3.43 -2.31
N GLY A 78 4.39 -3.73 -1.22
CA GLY A 78 5.84 -3.79 -1.24
C GLY A 78 6.39 -5.05 -1.91
N THR A 79 5.64 -6.16 -1.91
CA THR A 79 6.14 -7.45 -2.42
C THR A 79 5.23 -8.13 -3.43
N LEU A 80 3.94 -8.31 -3.12
CA LEU A 80 3.04 -9.08 -3.99
C LEU A 80 2.76 -8.36 -5.30
N VAL A 81 2.49 -7.05 -5.29
CA VAL A 81 2.20 -6.27 -6.51
C VAL A 81 3.39 -6.28 -7.49
N PRO A 82 4.63 -5.95 -7.07
CA PRO A 82 5.79 -6.04 -7.95
C PRO A 82 6.06 -7.46 -8.46
N ALA A 83 5.89 -8.47 -7.61
CA ALA A 83 6.08 -9.87 -8.01
C ALA A 83 5.06 -10.29 -9.07
N PHE A 84 3.79 -9.90 -8.90
CA PHE A 84 2.73 -10.22 -9.85
C PHE A 84 2.92 -9.49 -11.18
N MET A 85 3.29 -8.20 -11.15
CA MET A 85 3.59 -7.45 -12.38
C MET A 85 4.77 -8.05 -13.15
N ARG A 86 5.79 -8.52 -12.44
CA ARG A 86 6.93 -9.22 -13.06
C ARG A 86 6.55 -10.56 -13.71
N LEU A 87 5.58 -11.28 -13.14
CA LEU A 87 5.07 -12.53 -13.69
C LEU A 87 4.10 -12.32 -14.85
N ALA A 88 3.34 -11.22 -14.82
CA ALA A 88 2.33 -10.90 -15.83
C ALA A 88 2.92 -10.42 -17.17
N GLY A 89 4.19 -9.98 -17.18
CA GLY A 89 4.90 -9.58 -18.40
C GLY A 89 4.89 -8.07 -18.61
#